data_AF-A0A358Y3V0-F1
#
_entry.id   AF-A0A358Y3V0-F1
#
_cell.length_a   1.000
_cell.length_b   1.000
_cell.length_c   1.000
_cell.angle_alpha   90.00
_cell.angle_beta   90.00
_cell.angle_gamma   90.00
#
_symmetry.space_group_name_H-M   'P 1'
#
loop_
_entity.id
_entity.type
_entity.pdbx_description
1 polymer ?
#
loop_
_entity_poly.entity_id
_entity_poly.type
_entity_poly.pdbx_seq_one_letter_code
_entity_poly.pdbx_strand_id
1 'polypeptide(L)' 'MSKMNINIGPNEMQPISCKECDGMYFRQVMAINKVSKFLTGGDKDTMVPIPVFRCDDCGAIPEEFQPVKMKTK' A
#
# COMPACT_ATOMS: atom_id res chain seq x y z
N MET A 1 -15.61 -3.77 19.02
CA MET A 1 -14.58 -4.39 18.15
C MET A 1 -15.11 -5.74 17.69
N SER A 2 -15.58 -5.84 16.44
CA SER A 2 -16.06 -7.11 15.90
C SER A 2 -14.87 -8.03 15.68
N LYS A 3 -14.76 -9.08 16.50
CA LYS A 3 -13.76 -10.14 16.30
C LYS A 3 -14.18 -10.93 15.05
N MET A 4 -13.46 -10.74 13.95
CA MET A 4 -13.57 -11.66 12.82
C MET A 4 -13.02 -13.02 13.26
N ASN A 5 -13.87 -14.05 13.31
CA ASN A 5 -13.44 -15.42 13.53
C ASN A 5 -13.00 -16.03 12.19
N ILE A 6 -11.71 -15.87 11.88
CA ILE A 6 -11.14 -16.33 10.62
C ILE A 6 -10.70 -17.78 10.81
N ASN A 7 -11.55 -18.73 10.40
CA ASN A 7 -11.18 -20.14 10.27
C ASN A 7 -10.97 -20.44 8.78
N ILE A 8 -9.82 -20.01 8.24
CA ILE A 8 -9.47 -20.16 6.81
C ILE A 8 -8.42 -21.27 6.69
N GLY A 9 -8.74 -22.32 5.95
CA GLY A 9 -7.81 -23.38 5.57
C GLY A 9 -6.85 -22.94 4.46
N PRO A 10 -5.69 -23.60 4.30
CA PRO A 10 -4.69 -23.22 3.29
C PRO A 10 -5.22 -23.17 1.84
N ASN A 11 -6.21 -24.00 1.50
CA ASN A 11 -6.80 -24.08 0.16
C ASN A 11 -7.78 -22.93 -0.16
N GLU A 12 -8.15 -22.13 0.85
CA GLU A 12 -9.08 -21.01 0.69
C GLU A 12 -8.32 -19.70 0.43
N MET A 13 -6.99 -19.74 0.41
CA MET A 13 -6.12 -18.61 0.10
C MET A 13 -5.73 -18.63 -1.37
N GLN A 14 -5.82 -17.49 -2.04
CA GLN A 14 -5.34 -17.31 -3.40
C GLN A 14 -4.07 -16.46 -3.38
N PRO A 15 -2.98 -16.90 -4.03
CA PRO A 15 -1.77 -16.09 -4.12
C PRO A 15 -2.04 -14.84 -4.95
N ILE A 16 -1.42 -13.72 -4.55
CA ILE A 16 -1.42 -12.49 -5.35
C ILE A 16 -0.21 -12.56 -6.27
N SER A 17 -0.44 -12.39 -7.58
CA SER A 17 0.63 -12.25 -8.58
C SER A 17 0.71 -10.81 -9.09
N CYS A 18 1.90 -10.42 -9.52
CA CYS A 18 2.12 -9.11 -10.14
C CYS A 18 1.45 -9.06 -11.51
N LYS A 19 0.54 -8.10 -11.72
CA LYS A 19 -0.18 -7.93 -13.01
C LYS A 19 0.73 -7.53 -14.19
N GLU A 20 1.95 -7.10 -13.92
CA GLU A 20 2.91 -6.64 -14.94
C GLU A 20 3.89 -7.73 -15.39
N CYS A 21 4.20 -8.72 -14.54
CA CYS A 21 5.25 -9.71 -14.82
C CYS A 21 4.99 -11.12 -14.27
N ASP A 22 3.82 -11.38 -13.69
CA ASP A 22 3.43 -12.64 -13.04
C ASP A 22 4.30 -13.07 -11.84
N GLY A 23 5.19 -12.19 -11.34
CA GLY A 23 5.99 -12.41 -10.14
C GLY A 23 5.13 -12.63 -8.89
N MET A 24 5.56 -13.55 -8.02
CA MET A 24 4.81 -13.98 -6.82
C MET A 24 5.30 -13.34 -5.52
N TYR A 25 6.45 -12.65 -5.58
CA TYR A 25 7.10 -12.09 -4.40
C TYR A 25 7.06 -10.56 -4.42
N PHE A 26 6.78 -10.01 -3.25
CA PHE A 26 6.68 -8.58 -3.02
C PHE A 26 7.53 -8.18 -1.83
N ARG A 27 8.23 -7.07 -1.97
CA ARG A 27 8.96 -6.41 -0.88
C ARG A 27 8.17 -5.24 -0.33
N GLN A 28 8.16 -5.09 0.98
CA GLN A 28 7.61 -3.90 1.63
C GLN A 28 8.57 -2.72 1.44
N VAL A 29 8.07 -1.61 0.91
CA VAL A 29 8.79 -0.34 0.76
C VAL A 29 7.94 0.81 1.32
N MET A 30 8.54 1.99 1.51
CA MET A 30 7.83 3.17 1.99
C MET A 30 7.56 4.13 0.83
N ALA A 31 6.30 4.49 0.61
CA ALA A 31 5.93 5.67 -0.15
C ALA A 31 5.91 6.87 0.80
N ILE A 32 6.46 8.02 0.39
CA ILE A 32 6.44 9.24 1.20
C ILE A 32 5.45 10.23 0.57
N ASN A 33 4.34 10.48 1.27
CA ASN A 33 3.37 11.49 0.86
C ASN A 33 3.71 12.83 1.49
N LYS A 34 3.67 13.88 0.68
CA LYS A 34 3.79 15.26 1.16
C LYS A 34 2.40 15.79 1.49
N VAL A 35 2.21 16.23 2.73
CA VAL A 35 0.97 16.86 3.21
C VAL A 35 1.22 18.35 3.41
N SER A 36 0.39 19.16 2.77
CA SER A 36 0.46 20.61 2.85
C SER A 36 0.27 21.10 4.28
N LYS A 37 1.09 22.05 4.70
CA LYS A 37 0.99 22.71 6.02
C LYS A 37 -0.38 23.32 6.28
N PHE A 38 -1.08 23.75 5.23
CA PHE A 38 -2.43 24.31 5.34
C PHE A 38 -3.45 23.28 5.78
N LEU A 39 -3.26 22.00 5.42
CA LEU A 39 -4.14 20.91 5.84
C LEU A 39 -3.83 20.46 7.27
N THR A 40 -2.57 20.54 7.69
CA THR A 40 -2.13 20.08 9.02
C THR A 40 -2.17 21.18 10.09
N GLY A 41 -2.37 22.45 9.69
CA GLY A 41 -2.25 23.60 10.59
C GLY A 41 -0.82 23.83 11.10
N GLY A 42 0.18 23.32 10.38
CA GLY A 42 1.60 23.40 10.78
C GLY A 42 2.35 24.57 10.12
N ASP A 43 3.60 24.79 10.56
CA ASP A 43 4.46 25.83 9.98
C ASP A 43 5.09 25.40 8.64
N LYS A 44 5.24 24.08 8.44
CA LYS A 44 5.88 23.47 7.27
C LYS A 44 5.11 22.24 6.80
N ASP A 45 5.32 21.92 5.52
CA ASP A 45 4.76 20.71 4.93
C ASP A 45 5.31 19.47 5.66
N THR A 46 4.47 18.48 5.84
CA THR A 46 4.80 17.26 6.59
C THR A 46 4.97 16.10 5.62
N MET A 47 5.98 15.27 5.85
CA MET A 47 6.21 14.03 5.12
C MET A 47 5.62 12.86 5.90
N VAL A 48 4.70 12.13 5.28
CA VAL A 48 4.01 10.98 5.88
C VAL A 48 4.47 9.70 5.18
N PRO A 49 5.19 8.80 5.86
CA PRO A 49 5.55 7.51 5.31
C PRO A 49 4.35 6.55 5.30
N ILE A 50 4.14 5.86 4.19
CA ILE A 50 3.08 4.87 3.99
C ILE A 50 3.74 3.56 3.52
N PRO A 51 3.58 2.46 4.25
CA PRO A 51 4.06 1.15 3.80
C PRO A 51 3.26 0.69 2.58
N VAL A 52 3.97 0.24 1.55
CA VAL A 52 3.41 -0.28 0.30
C VAL A 52 4.18 -1.53 -0.14
N PHE A 53 3.57 -2.38 -0.95
CA PHE A 53 4.21 -3.58 -1.49
C PHE A 53 4.59 -3.37 -2.95
N ARG A 54 5.88 -3.56 -3.23
CA ARG A 54 6.45 -3.49 -4.58
C ARG A 54 6.86 -4.88 -5.03
N CYS A 55 6.52 -5.26 -6.26
CA CYS A 55 6.99 -6.50 -6.87
C CYS A 55 8.52 -6.56 -6.80
N ASP A 56 9.05 -7.68 -6.33
CA ASP A 56 10.50 -7.82 -6.17
C ASP A 56 11.19 -8.05 -7.53
N ASP A 57 10.49 -8.71 -8.46
CA ASP A 57 11.01 -9.07 -9.78
C ASP A 57 11.07 -7.87 -10.74
N CYS A 58 9.95 -7.19 -10.99
CA CYS A 58 9.88 -6.08 -11.96
C CYS A 58 9.85 -4.67 -11.35
N GLY A 59 9.67 -4.56 -10.03
CA GLY A 59 9.60 -3.27 -9.35
C GLY A 59 8.27 -2.52 -9.49
N ALA A 60 7.25 -3.08 -10.12
CA ALA A 60 5.91 -2.49 -10.19
C ALA A 60 5.24 -2.45 -8.81
N ILE A 61 4.43 -1.42 -8.56
CA ILE A 61 3.58 -1.32 -7.36
C ILE A 61 2.13 -1.49 -7.83
N PRO A 62 1.49 -2.65 -7.54
CA PRO A 62 0.08 -2.88 -7.84
C PRO A 62 -0.82 -1.75 -7.35
N GLU A 63 -1.85 -1.40 -8.12
CA GLU A 63 -2.75 -0.29 -7.78
C GLU A 63 -3.42 -0.46 -6.41
N GLU A 64 -3.71 -1.70 -6.02
CA GLU A 64 -4.27 -2.06 -4.71
C GLU A 64 -3.32 -1.77 -3.53
N PHE A 65 -2.02 -1.67 -3.79
CA PHE A 65 -0.99 -1.33 -2.81
C PHE A 65 -0.51 0.12 -2.92
N GLN A 66 -1.02 0.91 -3.87
CA GLN A 66 -0.67 2.31 -3.97
C GLN A 66 -1.34 3.10 -2.82
N PRO A 67 -0.64 4.11 -2.26
CA PRO A 67 -1.25 4.96 -1.26
C PRO A 67 -2.43 5.70 -1.88
N VAL A 68 -3.54 5.81 -1.15
CA VAL A 68 -4.78 6.45 -1.64
C VAL A 68 -4.44 7.79 -2.28
N LYS A 69 -4.82 7.96 -3.55
CA LYS A 69 -4.75 9.25 -4.24
C LYS A 69 -5.63 10.22 -3.44
N MET A 70 -5.02 11.11 -2.66
CA MET A 70 -5.74 12.19 -1.99
C MET A 70 -6.37 13.03 -3.10
N LYS A 71 -7.67 12.83 -3.35
CA LYS A 71 -8.44 13.71 -4.23
C LYS A 71 -8.42 15.08 -3.56
N THR A 72 -7.60 15.99 -4.08
CA THR A 72 -7.71 17.41 -3.75
C THR A 72 -9.05 17.84 -4.34
N LYS A 73 -10.04 18.02 -3.47
CA LYS A 73 -11.35 18.56 -3.85
C LYS A 73 -11.27 20.07 -3.89
#